data_AF-A0A257QPV4-F1
#
_entry.id   AF-A0A257QPV4-F1
#
_cell.length_a   1.000
_cell.length_b   1.000
_cell.length_c   1.000
_cell.angle_alpha   90.00
_cell.angle_beta   90.00
_cell.angle_gamma   90.00
#
_symmetry.space_group_name_H-M   'P 1'
#
loop_
_entity.id
_entity.type
_entity.pdbx_description
1 polymer ?
#
loop_
_entity_poly.entity_id
_entity_poly.type
_entity_poly.pdbx_seq_one_letter_code
_entity_poly.pdbx_strand_id
1 'polypeptide(L)'
;MNKARMLELWREWKSKIVFTISHIVGRLRSPHQTISVWPDKSVDLAERVALFMHFDGFGAVRPQIFIYLKQLAENGRSVVFVTNSEKLLPNAEAKLREICSCIIIRRNIGYDFGAWRDAIDQLALPRANTRELIICNDSVFGPIRRLDDTLDRLDYEEADVWGMTESWQRRYHLQSYFIAFGPAALASTAFGKFWRNVLPAPAKSFIIHKYEIGLTQAMLLGGLRCSALWSYEMLLKQVNQDELNQFLALETKDAGKTDPVILVRRLHILRIRDAIARRMALNPTSDLWRQLLLSGYPFIKRELLRDNPTRVEDVGDWADMLKTTLEADPDPIRAELRLMLKGGAP
;
A
#
# COMPACT_ATOMS: atom_id res chain seq x y z
N MET A 1 33.75 -21.01 10.48
CA MET A 1 32.53 -20.17 10.46
C MET A 1 31.74 -20.51 9.21
N ASN A 2 30.49 -20.97 9.31
CA ASN A 2 29.70 -21.46 8.17
C ASN A 2 29.45 -20.32 7.15
N LYS A 3 29.55 -20.60 5.84
CA LYS A 3 29.38 -19.65 4.73
C LYS A 3 28.06 -18.89 4.82
N ALA A 4 27.00 -19.55 5.32
CA ALA A 4 25.70 -18.94 5.58
C ALA A 4 25.77 -17.81 6.65
N ARG A 5 26.49 -18.05 7.75
CA ARG A 5 26.66 -17.08 8.84
C ARG A 5 27.51 -15.87 8.41
N MET A 6 28.50 -16.08 7.52
CA MET A 6 29.25 -14.96 6.94
C MET A 6 28.38 -14.10 6.00
N LEU A 7 27.54 -14.73 5.18
CA LEU A 7 26.60 -14.02 4.31
C LEU A 7 25.57 -13.20 5.11
N GLU A 8 25.11 -13.75 6.23
CA GLU A 8 24.18 -13.07 7.13
C GLU A 8 24.84 -11.86 7.82
N LEU A 9 26.03 -12.04 8.42
CA LEU A 9 26.81 -10.95 9.00
C LEU A 9 27.15 -9.86 7.98
N TRP A 10 27.48 -10.24 6.74
CA TRP A 10 27.73 -9.29 5.66
C TRP A 10 26.46 -8.52 5.26
N ARG A 11 25.29 -9.18 5.21
CA ARG A 11 24.00 -8.53 4.98
C ARG A 11 23.65 -7.55 6.10
N GLU A 12 23.86 -7.94 7.36
CA GLU A 12 23.64 -7.07 8.53
C GLU A 12 24.55 -5.85 8.50
N TRP A 13 25.85 -6.05 8.23
CA TRP A 13 26.83 -4.98 8.14
C TRP A 13 26.52 -4.01 7.00
N LYS A 14 26.19 -4.54 5.81
CA LYS A 14 25.75 -3.73 4.65
C LYS A 14 24.46 -2.95 4.98
N SER A 15 23.50 -3.59 5.66
CA SER A 15 22.27 -2.92 6.10
C SER A 15 22.55 -1.77 7.06
N LYS A 16 23.42 -1.98 8.07
CA LYS A 16 23.85 -0.94 9.02
C LYS A 16 24.51 0.23 8.32
N ILE A 17 25.42 -0.02 7.37
CA ILE A 17 26.06 1.05 6.59
C ILE A 17 25.04 1.83 5.75
N VAL A 18 24.20 1.13 4.99
CA VAL A 18 23.13 1.76 4.20
C VAL A 18 22.24 2.62 5.10
N PHE A 19 21.92 2.14 6.29
CA PHE A 19 21.08 2.86 7.25
C PHE A 19 21.77 4.13 7.77
N THR A 20 23.03 4.03 8.20
CA THR A 20 23.82 5.16 8.70
C THR A 20 24.04 6.22 7.62
N ILE A 21 24.45 5.81 6.41
CA ILE A 21 24.65 6.73 5.28
C ILE A 21 23.32 7.39 4.90
N SER A 22 22.23 6.62 4.81
CA SER A 22 20.90 7.17 4.49
C SER A 22 20.43 8.19 5.52
N HIS A 23 20.76 7.97 6.79
CA HIS A 23 20.44 8.91 7.87
C HIS A 23 21.23 10.21 7.75
N ILE A 24 22.55 10.13 7.51
CA ILE A 24 23.43 11.30 7.34
C ILE A 24 23.00 12.10 6.11
N VAL A 25 22.88 11.45 4.95
CA VAL A 25 22.44 12.09 3.71
C VAL A 25 21.05 12.70 3.87
N GLY A 26 20.12 12.01 4.55
CA GLY A 26 18.79 12.53 4.83
C GLY A 26 18.79 13.81 5.67
N ARG A 27 19.74 13.96 6.62
CA ARG A 27 19.89 15.18 7.43
C ARG A 27 20.54 16.35 6.68
N LEU A 28 21.41 16.05 5.71
CA LEU A 28 22.11 17.07 4.92
C LEU A 28 21.26 17.62 3.77
N ARG A 29 20.22 16.90 3.36
CA ARG A 29 19.30 17.35 2.29
C ARG A 29 18.34 18.42 2.82
N SER A 30 17.98 19.35 1.93
CA SER A 30 16.85 20.25 2.20
C SER A 30 15.63 19.42 2.62
N PRO A 31 14.94 19.79 3.70
CA PRO A 31 13.71 19.11 4.08
C PRO A 31 12.60 19.35 3.05
N HIS A 32 12.61 20.49 2.35
CA HIS A 32 11.59 20.86 1.37
C HIS A 32 11.99 20.41 -0.03
N GLN A 33 11.19 19.51 -0.60
CA GLN A 33 11.38 18.99 -1.97
C GLN A 33 10.30 19.49 -2.95
N THR A 34 9.39 20.35 -2.50
CA THR A 34 8.34 20.98 -3.29
C THR A 34 8.92 21.85 -4.40
N ILE A 35 8.42 21.65 -5.61
CA ILE A 35 8.72 22.42 -6.82
C ILE A 35 7.59 23.43 -7.05
N SER A 36 6.34 22.98 -7.00
CA SER A 36 5.16 23.82 -7.13
C SER A 36 3.99 23.26 -6.35
N VAL A 37 3.05 24.14 -6.01
CA VAL A 37 1.79 23.82 -5.34
C VAL A 37 0.67 24.50 -6.10
N TRP A 38 -0.44 23.81 -6.29
CA TRP A 38 -1.67 24.38 -6.82
C TRP A 38 -2.82 24.08 -5.85
N PRO A 39 -3.71 25.05 -5.56
CA PRO A 39 -3.59 26.46 -5.92
C PRO A 39 -2.43 27.17 -5.21
N ASP A 40 -1.94 28.29 -5.75
CA ASP A 40 -0.87 29.09 -5.13
C ASP A 40 -1.29 29.78 -3.81
N LYS A 41 -2.59 29.74 -3.48
CA LYS A 41 -3.21 30.36 -2.31
C LYS A 41 -3.50 29.32 -1.23
N SER A 42 -3.94 29.79 -0.06
CA SER A 42 -4.44 28.93 1.01
C SER A 42 -5.52 27.98 0.50
N VAL A 43 -5.29 26.68 0.70
CA VAL A 43 -6.26 25.63 0.34
C VAL A 43 -7.25 25.46 1.48
N ASP A 44 -8.53 25.63 1.19
CA ASP A 44 -9.59 25.21 2.09
C ASP A 44 -9.74 23.68 2.02
N LEU A 45 -9.61 23.02 3.17
CA LEU A 45 -9.65 21.56 3.26
C LEU A 45 -10.81 21.19 4.17
N ALA A 46 -11.59 20.20 3.73
CA ALA A 46 -12.61 19.58 4.56
C ALA A 46 -11.99 18.94 5.81
N GLU A 47 -12.85 18.58 6.76
CA GLU A 47 -12.45 17.88 7.98
C GLU A 47 -11.76 16.53 7.72
N ARG A 48 -12.06 15.90 6.58
CA ARG A 48 -11.44 14.65 6.14
C ARG A 48 -10.51 14.93 4.96
N VAL A 49 -9.26 14.51 5.07
CA VAL A 49 -8.21 14.79 4.08
C VAL A 49 -7.57 13.49 3.61
N ALA A 50 -7.34 13.36 2.31
CA ALA A 50 -6.58 12.24 1.74
C ALA A 50 -5.33 12.76 1.03
N LEU A 51 -4.15 12.35 1.49
CA LEU A 51 -2.86 12.59 0.85
C LEU A 51 -2.54 11.41 -0.07
N PHE A 52 -2.73 11.61 -1.37
CA PHE A 52 -2.46 10.60 -2.38
C PHE A 52 -1.07 10.80 -2.96
N MET A 53 -0.17 9.84 -2.77
CA MET A 53 1.17 9.88 -3.33
C MET A 53 1.24 9.18 -4.68
N HIS A 54 1.88 9.84 -5.64
CA HIS A 54 2.06 9.40 -7.01
C HIS A 54 3.52 9.47 -7.46
N PHE A 55 3.92 8.54 -8.30
CA PHE A 55 5.14 8.65 -9.09
C PHE A 55 5.00 8.05 -10.49
N ASP A 56 5.40 8.85 -11.47
CA ASP A 56 5.64 8.45 -12.85
C ASP A 56 6.84 9.22 -13.43
N GLY A 57 7.77 8.54 -14.09
CA GLY A 57 9.02 9.17 -14.57
C GLY A 57 8.83 10.24 -15.65
N PHE A 58 7.66 10.28 -16.30
CA PHE A 58 7.33 11.24 -17.35
C PHE A 58 6.19 12.19 -16.96
N GLY A 59 5.66 12.06 -15.75
CA GLY A 59 4.53 12.86 -15.27
C GLY A 59 3.17 12.40 -15.81
N ALA A 60 3.07 11.19 -16.34
CA ALA A 60 1.81 10.61 -16.73
C ALA A 60 1.02 10.15 -15.50
N VAL A 61 -0.31 10.32 -15.53
CA VAL A 61 -1.22 9.81 -14.50
C VAL A 61 -2.16 8.82 -15.14
N ARG A 62 -2.28 7.65 -14.53
CA ARG A 62 -2.99 6.51 -15.13
C ARG A 62 -4.50 6.68 -14.96
N PRO A 63 -5.33 6.22 -15.91
CA PRO A 63 -6.79 6.33 -15.84
C PRO A 63 -7.39 5.87 -14.50
N GLN A 64 -6.94 4.73 -13.98
CA GLN A 64 -7.42 4.17 -12.71
C GLN A 64 -7.13 5.06 -11.49
N ILE A 65 -6.04 5.84 -11.51
CA ILE A 65 -5.76 6.80 -10.43
C ILE A 65 -6.86 7.87 -10.38
N PHE A 66 -7.32 8.39 -11.52
CA PHE A 66 -8.40 9.38 -11.52
C PHE A 66 -9.69 8.81 -10.91
N ILE A 67 -9.99 7.53 -11.17
CA ILE A 67 -11.14 6.83 -10.56
C ILE A 67 -10.96 6.75 -9.05
N TYR A 68 -9.78 6.37 -8.56
CA TYR A 68 -9.47 6.31 -7.13
C TYR A 68 -9.64 7.70 -6.48
N LEU A 69 -9.00 8.73 -7.02
CA LEU A 69 -9.08 10.10 -6.49
C LEU A 69 -10.52 10.61 -6.46
N LYS A 70 -11.29 10.33 -7.52
CA LYS A 70 -12.70 10.73 -7.60
C LYS A 70 -13.52 10.05 -6.51
N GLN A 71 -13.34 8.75 -6.27
CA GLN A 71 -14.08 8.04 -5.23
C GLN A 71 -13.70 8.53 -3.82
N LEU A 72 -12.44 8.91 -3.57
CA LEU A 72 -12.06 9.57 -2.31
C LEU A 72 -12.80 10.90 -2.13
N ALA A 73 -12.84 11.72 -3.18
CA ALA A 73 -13.52 13.02 -3.17
C ALA A 73 -15.04 12.89 -3.00
N GLU A 74 -15.68 11.96 -3.72
CA GLU A 74 -17.12 11.64 -3.61
C GLU A 74 -17.50 11.17 -2.20
N ASN A 75 -16.56 10.57 -1.46
CA ASN A 75 -16.71 10.18 -0.06
C ASN A 75 -16.30 11.29 0.93
N GLY A 76 -16.43 12.56 0.52
CA GLY A 76 -16.33 13.74 1.38
C GLY A 76 -14.91 14.11 1.82
N ARG A 77 -13.87 13.60 1.16
CA ARG A 77 -12.46 13.90 1.50
C ARG A 77 -11.89 14.95 0.57
N SER A 78 -11.24 15.97 1.13
CA SER A 78 -10.35 16.82 0.34
C SER A 78 -9.14 16.03 -0.10
N VAL A 79 -9.00 15.82 -1.40
CA VAL A 79 -7.89 15.05 -1.98
C VAL A 79 -6.73 15.98 -2.28
N VAL A 80 -5.58 15.68 -1.69
CA VAL A 80 -4.29 16.33 -1.94
C VAL A 80 -3.43 15.36 -2.74
N PHE A 81 -3.20 15.69 -4.00
CA PHE A 81 -2.37 14.88 -4.89
C PHE A 81 -0.91 15.31 -4.78
N VAL A 82 -0.05 14.43 -4.31
CA VAL A 82 1.38 14.68 -4.13
C VAL A 82 2.16 13.83 -5.11
N THR A 83 2.95 14.44 -5.99
CA THR A 83 3.69 13.71 -7.02
C THR A 83 5.20 13.93 -6.94
N ASN A 84 5.95 12.84 -7.06
CA ASN A 84 7.41 12.85 -7.17
C ASN A 84 7.91 12.86 -8.63
N SER A 85 7.03 13.18 -9.59
CA SER A 85 7.35 13.17 -11.03
C SER A 85 8.11 14.39 -11.54
N GLU A 86 8.41 15.37 -10.68
CA GLU A 86 9.00 16.69 -11.02
C GLU A 86 8.16 17.60 -11.93
N LYS A 87 7.31 17.01 -12.77
CA LYS A 87 6.33 17.65 -13.64
C LYS A 87 5.14 16.71 -13.87
N LEU A 88 4.04 17.27 -14.34
CA LEU A 88 2.88 16.53 -14.82
C LEU A 88 2.66 16.82 -16.30
N LEU A 89 2.09 15.85 -17.03
CA LEU A 89 1.60 16.12 -18.38
C LEU A 89 0.41 17.10 -18.30
N PRO A 90 0.28 18.07 -19.22
CA PRO A 90 -0.77 19.09 -19.15
C PRO A 90 -2.19 18.54 -19.03
N ASN A 91 -2.52 17.49 -19.81
CA ASN A 91 -3.82 16.84 -19.75
C ASN A 91 -4.07 16.10 -18.42
N ALA A 92 -3.02 15.57 -17.80
CA ALA A 92 -3.13 14.92 -16.50
C ALA A 92 -3.33 15.98 -15.40
N GLU A 93 -2.57 17.07 -15.44
CA GLU A 93 -2.69 18.18 -14.50
C GLU A 93 -4.08 18.82 -14.56
N ALA A 94 -4.61 19.10 -15.77
CA ALA A 94 -5.95 19.65 -15.93
C ALA A 94 -7.03 18.77 -15.26
N LYS A 95 -7.00 17.46 -15.52
CA LYS A 95 -7.93 16.50 -14.89
C LYS A 95 -7.75 16.41 -13.37
N LEU A 96 -6.51 16.50 -12.88
CA LEU A 96 -6.27 16.49 -11.44
C LEU A 96 -6.87 17.73 -10.77
N ARG A 97 -6.80 18.90 -11.42
CA ARG A 97 -7.38 20.14 -10.89
C ARG A 97 -8.91 20.12 -10.79
N GLU A 98 -9.57 19.28 -11.60
CA GLU A 98 -11.03 19.07 -11.51
C GLU A 98 -11.43 18.21 -10.30
N ILE A 99 -10.52 17.38 -9.78
CA ILE A 99 -10.82 16.37 -8.75
C ILE A 99 -10.22 16.74 -7.39
N CYS A 100 -8.99 17.25 -7.38
CA CYS A 100 -8.19 17.43 -6.18
C CYS A 100 -8.35 18.85 -5.64
N SER A 101 -8.38 18.98 -4.31
CA SER A 101 -8.35 20.28 -3.64
C SER A 101 -6.95 20.92 -3.70
N CYS A 102 -5.90 20.10 -3.81
CA CYS A 102 -4.52 20.56 -3.90
C CYS A 102 -3.66 19.60 -4.71
N ILE A 103 -2.68 20.13 -5.44
CA ILE A 103 -1.64 19.39 -6.15
C ILE A 103 -0.29 19.89 -5.67
N ILE A 104 0.59 18.99 -5.24
CA ILE A 104 1.95 19.29 -4.79
C ILE A 104 2.92 18.53 -5.70
N ILE A 105 3.69 19.24 -6.51
CA ILE A 105 4.73 18.66 -7.37
C ILE A 105 6.06 18.74 -6.63
N ARG A 106 6.76 17.62 -6.53
CA ARG A 106 8.01 17.48 -5.77
C ARG A 106 9.12 16.86 -6.62
N ARG A 107 10.36 17.08 -6.19
CA ARG A 107 11.52 16.29 -6.59
C ARG A 107 11.36 14.85 -6.13
N ASN A 108 11.93 13.90 -6.88
CA ASN A 108 11.89 12.48 -6.52
C ASN A 108 12.88 12.12 -5.39
N ILE A 109 12.69 12.70 -4.21
CA ILE A 109 13.56 12.56 -3.05
C ILE A 109 12.73 12.27 -1.80
N GLY A 110 13.11 11.21 -1.08
CA GLY A 110 12.46 10.78 0.17
C GLY A 110 11.26 9.85 -0.03
N TYR A 111 10.93 9.49 -1.28
CA TYR A 111 9.84 8.58 -1.65
C TYR A 111 8.52 9.00 -0.97
N ASP A 112 7.66 8.02 -0.65
CA ASP A 112 6.29 8.24 -0.21
C ASP A 112 6.20 8.94 1.14
N PHE A 113 6.96 8.47 2.14
CA PHE A 113 6.98 9.09 3.47
C PHE A 113 7.51 10.52 3.44
N GLY A 114 8.52 10.81 2.60
CA GLY A 114 8.94 12.19 2.38
C GLY A 114 7.85 13.04 1.73
N ALA A 115 7.09 12.47 0.79
CA ALA A 115 5.98 13.16 0.13
C ALA A 115 4.84 13.50 1.08
N TRP A 116 4.39 12.54 1.88
CA TRP A 116 3.37 12.78 2.89
C TRP A 116 3.85 13.76 3.96
N ARG A 117 5.11 13.65 4.42
CA ARG A 117 5.67 14.61 5.38
C ARG A 117 5.68 16.03 4.83
N ASP A 118 6.19 16.23 3.61
CA ASP A 118 6.21 17.56 2.99
C ASP A 118 4.78 18.11 2.80
N ALA A 119 3.81 17.27 2.45
CA ALA A 119 2.40 17.70 2.33
C ALA A 119 1.78 18.04 3.69
N ILE A 120 2.08 17.27 4.74
CA ILE A 120 1.67 17.54 6.12
C ILE A 120 2.21 18.90 6.58
N ASP A 121 3.52 19.15 6.37
CA ASP A 121 4.15 20.41 6.73
C ASP A 121 3.58 21.59 5.90
N GLN A 122 3.49 21.43 4.57
CA GLN A 122 3.02 22.47 3.64
C GLN A 122 1.57 22.91 3.91
N LEU A 123 0.71 21.98 4.35
CA LEU A 123 -0.72 22.24 4.58
C LEU A 123 -1.06 22.44 6.07
N ALA A 124 -0.03 22.41 6.93
CA ALA A 124 -0.14 22.48 8.39
C ALA A 124 -1.15 21.45 8.95
N LEU A 125 -1.00 20.18 8.54
CA LEU A 125 -1.85 19.08 9.00
C LEU A 125 -1.30 18.44 10.30
N PRO A 126 -2.18 17.93 11.18
CA PRO A 126 -3.63 18.18 11.20
C PRO A 126 -3.95 19.64 11.53
N ARG A 127 -5.02 20.16 10.92
CA ARG A 127 -5.63 21.43 11.30
C ARG A 127 -6.57 21.21 12.49
N ALA A 128 -6.99 22.29 13.15
CA ALA A 128 -7.85 22.21 14.33
C ALA A 128 -9.17 21.45 14.08
N ASN A 129 -9.71 21.49 12.86
CA ASN A 129 -10.91 20.78 12.45
C ASN A 129 -10.64 19.45 11.73
N THR A 130 -9.39 19.01 11.58
CA THR A 130 -9.09 17.74 10.91
C THR A 130 -9.57 16.57 11.78
N ARG A 131 -10.54 15.81 11.27
CA ARG A 131 -11.10 14.61 11.89
C ARG A 131 -10.50 13.34 11.33
N GLU A 132 -10.03 13.37 10.08
CA GLU A 132 -9.44 12.22 9.42
C GLU A 132 -8.29 12.66 8.52
N LEU A 133 -7.20 11.91 8.55
CA LEU A 133 -6.15 11.98 7.54
C LEU A 133 -5.89 10.58 6.97
N ILE A 134 -6.06 10.41 5.68
CA ILE A 134 -5.65 9.20 4.96
C ILE A 134 -4.35 9.50 4.22
N ILE A 135 -3.35 8.64 4.40
CA ILE A 135 -2.22 8.54 3.47
C ILE A 135 -2.46 7.33 2.58
N CYS A 136 -2.31 7.51 1.27
CA CYS A 136 -2.40 6.41 0.31
C CYS A 136 -1.48 6.65 -0.88
N ASN A 137 -1.18 5.62 -1.66
CA ASN A 137 -0.31 5.73 -2.83
C ASN A 137 -0.80 4.90 -4.01
N ASP A 138 -0.10 5.07 -5.14
CA ASP A 138 -0.38 4.42 -6.40
C ASP A 138 0.32 3.05 -6.58
N SER A 139 0.69 2.38 -5.48
CA SER A 139 1.34 1.06 -5.51
C SER A 139 0.37 -0.12 -5.69
N VAL A 140 -0.91 0.18 -5.94
CA VAL A 140 -2.00 -0.77 -6.14
C VAL A 140 -2.72 -0.51 -7.47
N PHE A 141 -3.27 -1.57 -8.06
CA PHE A 141 -4.26 -1.51 -9.12
C PHE A 141 -5.66 -1.44 -8.51
N GLY A 142 -6.54 -0.70 -9.19
CA GLY A 142 -7.93 -0.48 -8.79
C GLY A 142 -8.22 1.00 -8.56
N PRO A 143 -9.38 1.32 -7.93
CA PRO A 143 -10.24 0.38 -7.22
C PRO A 143 -11.10 -0.52 -8.15
N ILE A 144 -11.14 -1.82 -7.85
CA ILE A 144 -11.93 -2.86 -8.55
C ILE A 144 -13.39 -2.84 -8.09
N ARG A 145 -13.63 -2.42 -6.85
CA ARG A 145 -14.94 -2.20 -6.24
C ARG A 145 -15.06 -0.75 -5.80
N ARG A 146 -16.27 -0.28 -5.53
CA ARG A 146 -16.45 1.05 -4.97
C ARG A 146 -15.79 1.15 -3.59
N LEU A 147 -15.19 2.31 -3.32
CA LEU A 147 -14.47 2.56 -2.07
C LEU A 147 -15.37 3.00 -0.92
N ASP A 148 -16.62 3.39 -1.15
CA ASP A 148 -17.58 3.74 -0.09
C ASP A 148 -17.66 2.63 0.97
N ASP A 149 -17.97 1.39 0.57
CA ASP A 149 -17.99 0.23 1.48
C ASP A 149 -16.69 0.05 2.28
N THR A 150 -15.54 0.41 1.71
CA THR A 150 -14.24 0.29 2.41
C THR A 150 -14.02 1.44 3.38
N LEU A 151 -14.41 2.66 2.99
CA LEU A 151 -14.22 3.87 3.78
C LEU A 151 -15.23 3.97 4.93
N ASP A 152 -16.44 3.42 4.76
CA ASP A 152 -17.48 3.36 5.80
C ASP A 152 -17.13 2.40 6.94
N ARG A 153 -16.20 1.47 6.70
CA ARG A 153 -15.69 0.55 7.72
C ARG A 153 -14.63 1.17 8.65
N LEU A 154 -14.20 2.40 8.38
CA LEU A 154 -13.25 3.11 9.22
C LEU A 154 -13.95 3.63 10.48
N ASP A 155 -13.97 2.80 11.52
CA ASP A 155 -14.55 3.14 12.82
C ASP A 155 -13.47 3.62 13.80
N TYR A 156 -13.47 4.92 14.08
CA TYR A 156 -12.49 5.55 14.98
C TYR A 156 -12.80 5.35 16.47
N GLU A 157 -13.96 4.79 16.80
CA GLU A 157 -14.26 4.34 18.16
C GLU A 157 -13.59 2.99 18.46
N GLU A 158 -13.28 2.18 17.43
CA GLU A 158 -12.65 0.86 17.57
C GLU A 158 -11.12 0.90 17.42
N ALA A 159 -10.59 1.74 16.53
CA ALA A 159 -9.15 1.95 16.41
C ALA A 159 -8.80 3.39 16.01
N ASP A 160 -7.67 3.88 16.51
CA ASP A 160 -7.23 5.25 16.25
C ASP A 160 -6.48 5.35 14.90
N VAL A 161 -5.91 4.23 14.45
CA VAL A 161 -5.18 4.11 13.17
C VAL A 161 -5.62 2.85 12.45
N TRP A 162 -6.03 3.00 11.19
CA TRP A 162 -6.49 1.92 10.35
C TRP A 162 -5.55 1.72 9.17
N GLY A 163 -5.16 0.47 8.89
CA GLY A 163 -4.62 0.05 7.60
C GLY A 163 -5.67 -0.72 6.83
N MET A 164 -5.53 -0.83 5.51
CA MET A 164 -6.33 -1.83 4.79
C MET A 164 -5.87 -3.25 5.15
N THR A 165 -4.57 -3.47 5.18
CA THR A 165 -3.95 -4.73 5.56
C THR A 165 -2.80 -4.51 6.53
N GLU A 166 -2.44 -5.56 7.24
CA GLU A 166 -1.30 -5.61 8.16
C GLU A 166 -0.28 -6.67 7.72
N SER A 167 0.91 -6.63 8.29
CA SER A 167 1.94 -7.62 8.08
C SER A 167 2.64 -7.94 9.39
N TRP A 168 2.85 -9.24 9.60
CA TRP A 168 3.62 -9.77 10.72
C TRP A 168 5.08 -10.04 10.32
N GLN A 169 5.47 -9.72 9.08
CA GLN A 169 6.84 -9.90 8.63
C GLN A 169 7.78 -8.94 9.37
N ARG A 170 8.83 -9.49 9.97
CA ARG A 170 9.80 -8.79 10.85
C ARG A 170 9.18 -8.31 12.17
N ARG A 171 8.20 -7.41 12.09
CA ARG A 171 7.42 -6.89 13.22
C ARG A 171 6.02 -6.55 12.74
N TYR A 172 5.05 -6.58 13.64
CA TYR A 172 3.69 -6.13 13.35
C TYR A 172 3.67 -4.70 12.80
N HIS A 173 3.01 -4.49 11.66
CA HIS A 173 2.78 -3.17 11.09
C HIS A 173 1.61 -3.15 10.11
N LEU A 174 0.97 -1.99 9.98
CA LEU A 174 0.03 -1.68 8.90
C LEU A 174 0.80 -1.40 7.61
N GLN A 175 0.29 -1.88 6.47
CA GLN A 175 0.93 -1.65 5.18
C GLN A 175 0.63 -0.25 4.65
N SER A 176 1.68 0.47 4.25
CA SER A 176 1.65 1.93 4.06
C SER A 176 0.98 2.43 2.77
N TYR A 177 0.44 1.55 1.92
CA TYR A 177 -0.27 1.98 0.71
C TYR A 177 -1.64 2.59 0.99
N PHE A 178 -2.17 2.33 2.19
CA PHE A 178 -3.35 2.98 2.73
C PHE A 178 -3.31 2.93 4.25
N ILE A 179 -3.21 4.08 4.90
CA ILE A 179 -3.34 4.22 6.35
C ILE A 179 -4.22 5.43 6.65
N ALA A 180 -5.22 5.25 7.51
CA ALA A 180 -6.13 6.29 7.97
C ALA A 180 -5.88 6.59 9.45
N PHE A 181 -5.80 7.86 9.80
CA PHE A 181 -5.60 8.36 11.16
C PHE A 181 -6.87 9.09 11.62
N GLY A 182 -7.45 8.63 12.73
CA GLY A 182 -8.60 9.28 13.37
C GLY A 182 -8.21 10.41 14.32
N PRO A 183 -9.20 11.06 14.97
CA PRO A 183 -8.97 12.23 15.81
C PRO A 183 -7.95 12.00 16.93
N ALA A 184 -8.03 10.85 17.62
CA ALA A 184 -7.13 10.51 18.72
C ALA A 184 -5.67 10.38 18.24
N ALA A 185 -5.46 9.72 17.10
CA ALA A 185 -4.14 9.60 16.51
C ALA A 185 -3.58 10.96 16.07
N LEU A 186 -4.40 11.79 15.41
CA LEU A 186 -4.01 13.12 14.94
C LEU A 186 -3.63 14.07 16.09
N ALA A 187 -4.34 14.01 17.21
CA ALA A 187 -4.04 14.80 18.41
C ALA A 187 -2.82 14.26 19.19
N SER A 188 -2.36 13.05 18.90
CA SER A 188 -1.29 12.41 19.67
C SER A 188 0.08 13.05 19.44
N THR A 189 0.89 13.09 20.50
CA THR A 189 2.30 13.49 20.36
C THR A 189 3.10 12.48 19.52
N ALA A 190 2.66 11.21 19.48
CA ALA A 190 3.27 10.16 18.68
C ALA A 190 3.19 10.47 17.18
N PHE A 191 2.03 10.88 16.68
CA PHE A 191 1.84 11.30 15.28
C PHE A 191 2.76 12.46 14.92
N GLY A 192 2.69 13.55 15.69
CA GLY A 192 3.49 14.75 15.42
C GLY A 192 5.00 14.46 15.51
N LYS A 193 5.44 13.65 16.48
CA LYS A 193 6.84 13.26 16.63
C LYS A 193 7.31 12.37 15.49
N PHE A 194 6.49 11.44 15.02
CA PHE A 194 6.85 10.57 13.90
C PHE A 194 7.13 11.40 12.64
N TRP A 195 6.16 12.22 12.22
CA TRP A 195 6.27 12.98 10.97
C TRP A 195 7.39 14.01 10.99
N ARG A 196 7.60 14.73 12.10
CA ARG A 196 8.75 15.66 12.25
C ARG A 196 10.12 14.98 12.10
N ASN A 197 10.19 13.67 12.32
CA ASN A 197 11.44 12.90 12.23
C ASN A 197 11.60 12.13 10.91
N VAL A 198 10.67 12.25 9.96
CA VAL A 198 10.79 11.66 8.63
C VAL A 198 11.78 12.45 7.80
N LEU A 199 12.92 11.82 7.51
CA LEU A 199 13.99 12.35 6.68
C LEU A 199 13.84 11.96 5.20
N PRO A 200 14.26 12.83 4.26
CA PRO A 200 14.28 12.58 2.82
C PRO A 200 15.44 11.63 2.41
N ALA A 201 15.42 10.42 2.96
CA ALA A 201 16.46 9.42 2.80
C ALA A 201 16.47 8.79 1.39
N PRO A 202 17.65 8.43 0.83
CA PRO A 202 17.77 7.91 -0.53
C PRO A 202 17.46 6.41 -0.68
N ALA A 203 17.44 5.63 0.40
CA ALA A 203 17.34 4.17 0.33
C ALA A 203 15.93 3.63 0.61
N LYS A 204 15.35 2.87 -0.34
CA LYS A 204 14.06 2.20 -0.19
C LYS A 204 14.02 1.24 1.03
N SER A 205 15.10 0.50 1.28
CA SER A 205 15.19 -0.40 2.44
C SER A 205 15.17 0.34 3.78
N PHE A 206 15.75 1.54 3.83
CA PHE A 206 15.69 2.42 4.99
C PHE A 206 14.26 2.89 5.24
N ILE A 207 13.54 3.26 4.19
CA ILE A 207 12.13 3.70 4.27
C ILE A 207 11.22 2.58 4.78
N ILE A 208 11.32 1.38 4.23
CA ILE A 208 10.50 0.24 4.67
C ILE A 208 10.73 -0.05 6.16
N HIS A 209 11.99 -0.19 6.60
CA HIS A 209 12.26 -0.53 8.00
C HIS A 209 11.97 0.63 8.97
N LYS A 210 12.37 1.84 8.61
CA LYS A 210 12.30 2.98 9.54
C LYS A 210 10.93 3.62 9.56
N TYR A 211 10.22 3.64 8.44
CA TYR A 211 8.98 4.40 8.33
C TYR A 211 7.76 3.51 8.22
N GLU A 212 7.71 2.47 7.38
CA GLU A 212 6.52 1.62 7.29
C GLU A 212 6.32 0.81 8.58
N ILE A 213 7.34 0.06 9.02
CA ILE A 213 7.30 -0.61 10.33
C ILE A 213 7.29 0.42 11.46
N GLY A 214 8.14 1.45 11.36
CA GLY A 214 8.31 2.44 12.42
C GLY A 214 7.07 3.31 12.69
N LEU A 215 6.23 3.57 11.68
CA LEU A 215 4.98 4.32 11.84
C LEU A 215 4.05 3.60 12.79
N THR A 216 3.70 2.35 12.45
CA THR A 216 2.77 1.55 13.28
C THR A 216 3.34 1.36 14.69
N GLN A 217 4.64 1.07 14.80
CA GLN A 217 5.29 0.90 16.10
C GLN A 217 5.30 2.20 16.93
N ALA A 218 5.50 3.36 16.29
CA ALA A 218 5.43 4.66 16.97
C ALA A 218 4.02 4.96 17.48
N MET A 219 2.98 4.60 16.72
CA MET A 219 1.58 4.77 17.15
C MET A 219 1.26 3.85 18.33
N LEU A 220 1.60 2.56 18.24
CA LEU A 220 1.40 1.59 19.33
C LEU A 220 2.14 1.99 20.61
N LEU A 221 3.40 2.42 20.51
CA LEU A 221 4.17 2.93 21.66
C LEU A 221 3.60 4.23 22.23
N GLY A 222 2.85 4.98 21.42
CA GLY A 222 2.07 6.14 21.84
C GLY A 222 0.77 5.80 22.56
N GLY A 223 0.44 4.51 22.74
CA GLY A 223 -0.81 4.05 23.35
C GLY A 223 -2.01 4.05 22.42
N LEU A 224 -1.80 4.24 21.11
CA LEU A 224 -2.86 4.23 20.11
C LEU A 224 -3.20 2.81 19.69
N ARG A 225 -4.48 2.57 19.41
CA ARG A 225 -5.00 1.33 18.85
C ARG A 225 -4.80 1.34 17.33
N CYS A 226 -4.13 0.32 16.82
CA CYS A 226 -3.93 0.12 15.38
C CYS A 226 -4.66 -1.15 14.93
N SER A 227 -5.39 -1.07 13.84
CA SER A 227 -6.15 -2.21 13.29
C SER A 227 -6.11 -2.24 11.77
N ALA A 228 -6.38 -3.41 11.19
CA ALA A 228 -6.48 -3.60 9.75
C ALA A 228 -7.91 -4.01 9.36
N LEU A 229 -8.43 -3.41 8.28
CA LEU A 229 -9.75 -3.75 7.75
C LEU A 229 -9.83 -5.23 7.32
N TRP A 230 -8.77 -5.74 6.70
CA TRP A 230 -8.60 -7.17 6.42
C TRP A 230 -7.42 -7.68 7.25
N SER A 231 -7.72 -8.06 8.49
CA SER A 231 -6.71 -8.56 9.42
C SER A 231 -6.09 -9.86 8.92
N TYR A 232 -4.84 -10.11 9.32
CA TYR A 232 -4.14 -11.31 8.93
C TYR A 232 -4.90 -12.57 9.39
N GLU A 233 -5.40 -12.54 10.63
CA GLU A 233 -6.15 -13.64 11.22
C GLU A 233 -7.45 -13.94 10.45
N MET A 234 -8.19 -12.90 10.05
CA MET A 234 -9.41 -13.06 9.25
C MET A 234 -9.12 -13.81 7.95
N LEU A 235 -8.07 -13.41 7.24
CA LEU A 235 -7.70 -14.01 5.96
C LEU A 235 -7.25 -15.47 6.12
N LEU A 236 -6.49 -15.78 7.17
CA LEU A 236 -6.07 -17.16 7.44
C LEU A 236 -7.25 -18.10 7.77
N LYS A 237 -8.30 -17.59 8.44
CA LYS A 237 -9.49 -18.39 8.76
C LYS A 237 -10.24 -18.82 7.49
N GLN A 238 -10.28 -17.97 6.46
CA GLN A 238 -10.95 -18.29 5.20
C GLN A 238 -10.27 -19.42 4.43
N VAL A 239 -8.93 -19.46 4.44
CA VAL A 239 -8.16 -20.56 3.81
C VAL A 239 -8.53 -21.92 4.40
N ASN A 240 -8.89 -21.95 5.69
CA ASN A 240 -9.17 -23.19 6.39
C ASN A 240 -10.58 -23.76 6.18
N GLN A 241 -11.58 -22.95 5.79
CA GLN A 241 -12.99 -23.37 5.80
C GLN A 241 -13.52 -23.82 4.43
N ASP A 242 -13.33 -23.03 3.37
CA ASP A 242 -14.07 -23.25 2.12
C ASP A 242 -13.23 -23.85 0.98
N GLU A 243 -11.99 -23.38 0.81
CA GLU A 243 -11.12 -23.87 -0.27
C GLU A 243 -10.67 -25.31 -0.01
N LEU A 244 -10.32 -25.65 1.23
CA LEU A 244 -9.79 -26.98 1.56
C LEU A 244 -10.80 -28.10 1.29
N ASN A 245 -12.09 -27.88 1.59
CA ASN A 245 -13.13 -28.88 1.39
C ASN A 245 -13.35 -29.19 -0.10
N GLN A 246 -13.26 -28.17 -0.95
CA GLN A 246 -13.38 -28.34 -2.41
C GLN A 246 -12.17 -29.08 -2.99
N PHE A 247 -10.95 -28.80 -2.52
CA PHE A 247 -9.74 -29.47 -3.01
C PHE A 247 -9.56 -30.89 -2.47
N LEU A 248 -9.97 -31.18 -1.23
CA LEU A 248 -9.98 -32.54 -0.69
C LEU A 248 -11.02 -33.42 -1.41
N ALA A 249 -12.16 -32.86 -1.81
CA ALA A 249 -13.17 -33.59 -2.60
C ALA A 249 -12.65 -34.00 -3.99
N LEU A 250 -11.80 -33.16 -4.63
CA LEU A 250 -11.20 -33.43 -5.94
C LEU A 250 -10.23 -34.63 -5.93
N GLU A 251 -9.61 -34.98 -4.80
CA GLU A 251 -8.71 -36.15 -4.68
C GLU A 251 -9.41 -37.48 -4.97
N THR A 252 -10.73 -37.54 -4.77
CA THR A 252 -11.47 -38.81 -4.82
C THR A 252 -12.03 -39.19 -6.18
N LYS A 253 -12.06 -38.26 -7.17
CA LYS A 253 -12.78 -38.52 -8.44
C LYS A 253 -11.96 -38.46 -9.73
N ASP A 254 -10.89 -37.66 -9.85
CA ASP A 254 -10.28 -37.40 -11.19
C ASP A 254 -8.75 -37.15 -11.18
N ALA A 255 -7.97 -38.00 -10.50
CA ALA A 255 -6.51 -37.85 -10.43
C ALA A 255 -5.77 -37.87 -11.80
N GLY A 256 -6.43 -38.31 -12.89
CA GLY A 256 -5.85 -38.38 -14.24
C GLY A 256 -6.12 -37.20 -15.18
N LYS A 257 -6.95 -36.20 -14.78
CA LYS A 257 -7.35 -35.07 -15.65
C LYS A 257 -7.36 -33.72 -14.91
N THR A 258 -6.46 -33.53 -13.95
CA THR A 258 -6.45 -32.28 -13.17
C THR A 258 -6.00 -31.10 -14.06
N ASP A 259 -6.90 -30.14 -14.29
CA ASP A 259 -6.62 -28.87 -14.95
C ASP A 259 -5.37 -28.21 -14.30
N PRO A 260 -4.37 -27.76 -15.09
CA PRO A 260 -3.19 -27.07 -14.58
C PRO A 260 -3.51 -25.91 -13.63
N VAL A 261 -4.60 -25.17 -13.83
CA VAL A 261 -5.04 -24.07 -12.96
C VAL A 261 -5.43 -24.60 -11.57
N ILE A 262 -6.16 -25.72 -11.52
CA ILE A 262 -6.56 -26.38 -10.27
C ILE A 262 -5.32 -26.86 -9.50
N LEU A 263 -4.35 -27.44 -10.20
CA LEU A 263 -3.10 -27.90 -9.60
C LEU A 263 -2.30 -26.75 -8.98
N VAL A 264 -2.15 -25.65 -9.71
CA VAL A 264 -1.38 -24.48 -9.25
C VAL A 264 -2.06 -23.82 -8.04
N ARG A 265 -3.40 -23.68 -8.06
CA ARG A 265 -4.18 -23.22 -6.90
C ARG A 265 -3.95 -24.10 -5.68
N ARG A 266 -3.97 -25.44 -5.86
CA ARG A 266 -3.69 -26.40 -4.79
C ARG A 266 -2.28 -26.24 -4.20
N LEU A 267 -1.26 -26.08 -5.04
CA LEU A 267 0.13 -25.86 -4.58
C LEU A 267 0.25 -24.59 -3.75
N HIS A 268 -0.41 -23.51 -4.16
CA HIS A 268 -0.42 -22.26 -3.40
C HIS A 268 -1.06 -22.42 -2.02
N ILE A 269 -2.22 -23.10 -1.93
CA ILE A 269 -2.88 -23.39 -0.64
C ILE A 269 -2.00 -24.23 0.28
N LEU A 270 -1.35 -25.28 -0.26
CA LEU A 270 -0.44 -26.10 0.53
C LEU A 270 0.73 -25.29 1.08
N ARG A 271 1.27 -24.36 0.29
CA ARG A 271 2.31 -23.42 0.73
C ARG A 271 1.82 -22.49 1.84
N ILE A 272 0.62 -21.92 1.72
CA ILE A 272 0.03 -21.08 2.78
C ILE A 272 -0.09 -21.90 4.07
N ARG A 273 -0.58 -23.14 3.99
CA ARG A 273 -0.72 -24.02 5.16
C ARG A 273 0.62 -24.38 5.80
N ASP A 274 1.64 -24.70 5.00
CA ASP A 274 2.99 -24.96 5.51
C ASP A 274 3.56 -23.73 6.23
N ALA A 275 3.35 -22.54 5.67
CA ALA A 275 3.76 -21.30 6.33
C ALA A 275 3.03 -21.09 7.67
N ILE A 276 1.71 -21.29 7.73
CA ILE A 276 0.93 -21.22 8.98
C ILE A 276 1.46 -22.24 10.00
N ALA A 277 1.63 -23.50 9.60
CA ALA A 277 2.11 -24.58 10.46
C ALA A 277 3.50 -24.29 11.04
N ARG A 278 4.37 -23.66 10.24
CA ARG A 278 5.73 -23.24 10.65
C ARG A 278 5.77 -21.86 11.30
N ARG A 279 4.62 -21.20 11.50
CA ARG A 279 4.51 -19.83 12.01
C ARG A 279 5.37 -18.83 11.22
N MET A 280 5.45 -19.01 9.91
CA MET A 280 6.11 -18.10 8.99
C MET A 280 5.12 -17.03 8.54
N ALA A 281 5.44 -15.77 8.81
CA ALA A 281 4.60 -14.64 8.42
C ALA A 281 4.54 -14.48 6.88
N LEU A 282 3.34 -14.56 6.33
CA LEU A 282 3.03 -14.30 4.93
C LEU A 282 2.80 -12.80 4.70
N ASN A 283 3.00 -12.31 3.48
CA ASN A 283 2.57 -10.97 3.08
C ASN A 283 1.14 -11.06 2.55
N PRO A 284 0.13 -10.46 3.21
CA PRO A 284 -1.26 -10.67 2.82
C PRO A 284 -1.58 -10.21 1.40
N THR A 285 -1.05 -9.05 1.01
CA THR A 285 -1.25 -8.49 -0.34
C THR A 285 -0.53 -9.25 -1.46
N SER A 286 0.25 -10.27 -1.12
CA SER A 286 0.90 -11.17 -2.08
C SER A 286 0.38 -12.59 -1.91
N ASP A 287 0.66 -13.23 -0.77
CA ASP A 287 0.36 -14.64 -0.53
C ASP A 287 -1.11 -14.92 -0.19
N LEU A 288 -1.92 -13.90 0.12
CA LEU A 288 -3.36 -14.05 0.42
C LEU A 288 -4.22 -13.16 -0.49
N TRP A 289 -3.70 -12.86 -1.69
CA TRP A 289 -4.32 -11.93 -2.64
C TRP A 289 -5.74 -12.36 -3.04
N ARG A 290 -5.97 -13.67 -3.18
CA ARG A 290 -7.27 -14.23 -3.54
C ARG A 290 -8.27 -14.08 -2.41
N GLN A 291 -7.89 -14.44 -1.18
CA GLN A 291 -8.74 -14.32 0.00
C GLN A 291 -9.09 -12.85 0.27
N LEU A 292 -8.13 -11.94 0.04
CA LEU A 292 -8.40 -10.50 0.06
C LEU A 292 -9.51 -10.13 -0.94
N LEU A 293 -9.33 -10.48 -2.21
CA LEU A 293 -10.31 -10.16 -3.25
C LEU A 293 -11.68 -10.77 -2.98
N LEU A 294 -11.76 -12.01 -2.49
CA LEU A 294 -13.00 -12.66 -2.09
C LEU A 294 -13.66 -11.98 -0.88
N SER A 295 -12.86 -11.40 0.02
CA SER A 295 -13.33 -10.64 1.19
C SER A 295 -13.77 -9.21 0.89
N GLY A 296 -13.91 -8.84 -0.39
CA GLY A 296 -14.29 -7.47 -0.77
C GLY A 296 -13.15 -6.47 -0.83
N TYR A 297 -11.88 -6.88 -0.69
CA TYR A 297 -10.74 -5.98 -0.85
C TYR A 297 -10.73 -5.33 -2.26
N PRO A 298 -10.61 -4.00 -2.37
CA PRO A 298 -10.85 -3.30 -3.63
C PRO A 298 -9.63 -3.21 -4.55
N PHE A 299 -8.48 -3.80 -4.18
CA PHE A 299 -7.22 -3.58 -4.89
C PHE A 299 -6.46 -4.86 -5.23
N ILE A 300 -5.49 -4.77 -6.13
CA ILE A 300 -4.42 -5.77 -6.30
C ILE A 300 -3.07 -5.06 -6.22
N LYS A 301 -2.09 -5.65 -5.54
CA LYS A 301 -0.77 -5.01 -5.42
C LYS A 301 -0.05 -4.99 -6.77
N ARG A 302 0.50 -3.85 -7.19
CA ARG A 302 1.18 -3.75 -8.49
C ARG A 302 2.39 -4.66 -8.59
N GLU A 303 3.18 -4.70 -7.53
CA GLU A 303 4.37 -5.56 -7.43
C GLU A 303 4.02 -7.05 -7.52
N LEU A 304 2.84 -7.47 -7.04
CA LEU A 304 2.39 -8.86 -7.16
C LEU A 304 2.24 -9.27 -8.63
N LEU A 305 1.55 -8.47 -9.44
CA LEU A 305 1.32 -8.82 -10.86
C LEU A 305 2.53 -8.51 -11.75
N ARG A 306 3.35 -7.51 -11.41
CA ARG A 306 4.52 -7.13 -12.20
C ARG A 306 5.73 -8.01 -11.95
N ASP A 307 6.06 -8.25 -10.67
CA ASP A 307 7.33 -8.86 -10.26
C ASP A 307 7.14 -10.23 -9.59
N ASN A 308 5.97 -10.47 -8.98
CA ASN A 308 5.65 -11.65 -8.19
C ASN A 308 6.79 -12.05 -7.22
N PRO A 309 7.20 -11.16 -6.29
CA PRO A 309 8.43 -11.32 -5.52
C PRO A 309 8.41 -12.53 -4.58
N THR A 310 7.22 -12.93 -4.12
CA THR A 310 7.05 -14.12 -3.29
C THR A 310 6.83 -15.39 -4.12
N ARG A 311 6.83 -15.31 -5.46
CA ARG A 311 6.58 -16.47 -6.36
C ARG A 311 5.24 -17.15 -6.06
N VAL A 312 4.19 -16.36 -5.89
CA VAL A 312 2.82 -16.85 -5.77
C VAL A 312 2.49 -17.66 -7.00
N GLU A 313 2.10 -18.91 -6.79
CA GLU A 313 1.93 -19.88 -7.85
C GLU A 313 0.68 -19.56 -8.67
N ASP A 314 -0.42 -19.18 -8.02
CA ASP A 314 -1.74 -19.03 -8.62
C ASP A 314 -2.08 -17.62 -9.12
N VAL A 315 -1.14 -16.68 -9.05
CA VAL A 315 -1.37 -15.28 -9.44
C VAL A 315 -1.74 -15.13 -10.91
N GLY A 316 -1.36 -16.08 -11.78
CA GLY A 316 -1.70 -16.05 -13.22
C GLY A 316 -3.21 -16.03 -13.49
N ASP A 317 -4.01 -16.50 -12.54
CA ASP A 317 -5.47 -16.57 -12.59
C ASP A 317 -6.16 -15.26 -12.13
N TRP A 318 -5.40 -14.18 -11.89
CA TRP A 318 -5.98 -12.91 -11.39
C TRP A 318 -7.08 -12.36 -12.31
N ALA A 319 -6.90 -12.42 -13.63
CA ALA A 319 -7.84 -11.83 -14.58
C ALA A 319 -9.16 -12.61 -14.64
N ASP A 320 -9.07 -13.94 -14.59
CA ASP A 320 -10.23 -14.81 -14.53
C ASP A 320 -10.94 -14.68 -13.18
N MET A 321 -10.20 -14.54 -12.08
CA MET A 321 -10.77 -14.25 -10.77
C MET A 321 -11.59 -12.95 -10.77
N LEU A 322 -11.10 -11.88 -11.41
CA LEU A 322 -11.87 -10.64 -11.55
C LEU A 322 -13.12 -10.84 -12.40
N LYS A 323 -12.97 -11.42 -13.59
CA LYS A 323 -14.04 -11.54 -14.57
C LYS A 323 -15.14 -12.51 -14.14
N THR A 324 -14.77 -13.68 -13.66
CA THR A 324 -15.69 -14.80 -13.41
C THR A 324 -16.27 -14.79 -12.01
N THR A 325 -15.50 -14.35 -11.02
CA THR A 325 -15.94 -14.40 -9.61
C THR A 325 -16.38 -13.05 -9.09
N LEU A 326 -15.74 -11.95 -9.52
CA LEU A 326 -16.09 -10.61 -9.03
C LEU A 326 -16.92 -9.80 -10.02
N GLU A 327 -17.20 -10.34 -11.22
CA GLU A 327 -17.88 -9.65 -12.31
C GLU A 327 -17.25 -8.28 -12.65
N ALA A 328 -15.94 -8.16 -12.44
CA ALA A 328 -15.18 -6.94 -12.67
C ALA A 328 -14.33 -7.04 -13.94
N ASP A 329 -14.24 -5.94 -14.69
CA ASP A 329 -13.44 -5.88 -15.91
C ASP A 329 -11.92 -5.90 -15.60
N PRO A 330 -11.17 -6.93 -16.05
CA PRO A 330 -9.72 -6.99 -15.85
C PRO A 330 -8.93 -6.11 -16.84
N ASP A 331 -9.54 -5.63 -17.92
CA ASP A 331 -8.84 -4.98 -19.02
C ASP A 331 -8.13 -3.66 -18.64
N PRO A 332 -8.66 -2.81 -17.74
CA PRO A 332 -7.93 -1.62 -17.29
C PRO A 332 -6.60 -1.98 -16.60
N ILE A 333 -6.58 -3.03 -15.78
CA ILE A 333 -5.36 -3.52 -15.11
C ILE A 333 -4.41 -4.13 -16.15
N ARG A 334 -4.94 -4.92 -17.09
CA ARG A 334 -4.16 -5.54 -18.17
C ARG A 334 -3.50 -4.48 -19.06
N ALA A 335 -4.21 -3.42 -19.40
CA ALA A 335 -3.69 -2.30 -20.19
C ALA A 335 -2.53 -1.61 -19.46
N GLU A 336 -2.66 -1.38 -18.15
CA GLU A 336 -1.59 -0.81 -17.34
C GLU A 336 -0.37 -1.75 -17.27
N LEU A 337 -0.57 -3.04 -17.01
CA LEU A 337 0.52 -4.01 -16.95
C LEU A 337 1.36 -4.05 -18.24
N ARG A 338 0.71 -3.98 -19.41
CA ARG A 338 1.40 -3.93 -20.71
C ARG A 338 2.34 -2.73 -20.85
N LEU A 339 2.02 -1.60 -20.22
CA LEU A 339 2.88 -0.41 -20.23
C LEU A 339 4.07 -0.54 -19.28
N MET A 340 3.96 -1.36 -18.23
CA MET A 340 4.97 -1.54 -17.20
C MET A 340 6.01 -2.61 -17.54
N LEU A 341 5.61 -3.65 -18.27
CA LEU A 341 6.47 -4.76 -18.63
C LEU A 341 7.33 -4.39 -19.85
N LYS A 342 8.57 -3.93 -19.63
CA LYS A 342 9.60 -3.85 -20.69
C LYS A 342 10.52 -5.06 -20.60
N GLY A 343 10.55 -5.88 -21.65
CA GLY A 343 11.61 -6.85 -21.90
C GLY A 343 11.62 -8.11 -21.03
N GLY A 344 10.45 -8.67 -20.69
CA GLY A 344 10.36 -9.93 -19.95
C GLY A 344 8.98 -10.24 -19.38
N ALA A 345 7.91 -9.84 -20.04
CA ALA A 345 6.57 -10.32 -19.69
C ALA A 345 6.49 -11.84 -19.98
N PRO A 346 5.78 -12.63 -19.16
CA PRO A 346 5.39 -13.99 -19.57
C PRO A 346 4.56 -13.97 -20.86
#